data_AF-A0A8I1YE23-F1
#
_entry.id   AF-A0A8I1YE23-F1
#
_cell.length_a   1.000
_cell.length_b   1.000
_cell.length_c   1.000
_cell.angle_alpha   90.00
_cell.angle_beta   90.00
_cell.angle_gamma   90.00
#
_symmetry.space_group_name_H-M   'P 1'
#
loop_
_entity.id
_entity.type
_entity.pdbx_description
1 polymer ?
#
loop_
_entity_poly.entity_id
_entity_poly.type
_entity_poly.pdbx_seq_one_letter_code
_entity_poly.pdbx_strand_id
1 'polypeptide(L)'
;MKRWIAGILALFNLGNGLVMLSAGSLWWSFVPGAADTGPFNPHLVQDVGIAFIAAGLGLAARALWPAWWPAAVAGAAFLAGHGVLHLVMIASGHDRHAASDLVAVVLPAALALYSALPNQGEDMRSFIARRMLRAYSRRYGYDTTYLEIMLKESPAAFFKFAGAMKAAAYRAVAPVEAFYAAKLTGALAEDCGPCAQLVVDMAIGAGMAEQQVTAVLRRDVAAMTADTALGFHFANAIVQRSTDDDACRDAVRARWGEKGVIDLALALQIGRIFPMMKLALGYARECRRVTVAGHQIDVIKQAA
;
A
#
# COMPACT_ATOMS: atom_id res chain seq x y z
N MET A 1 7.95 22.65 -11.37
CA MET A 1 7.64 23.84 -10.55
C MET A 1 7.67 23.56 -9.05
N LYS A 2 6.82 22.65 -8.51
CA LYS A 2 6.77 22.33 -7.07
C LYS A 2 8.13 22.02 -6.42
N ARG A 3 8.99 21.26 -7.10
CA ARG A 3 10.36 20.95 -6.62
C ARG A 3 11.20 22.20 -6.33
N TRP A 4 11.17 23.19 -7.24
CA TRP A 4 11.94 24.42 -7.10
C TRP A 4 11.37 25.31 -5.98
N ILE A 5 10.05 25.41 -5.89
CA ILE A 5 9.38 26.12 -4.80
C ILE A 5 9.76 25.51 -3.44
N ALA A 6 9.67 24.18 -3.32
CA ALA A 6 10.08 23.47 -2.10
C ALA A 6 11.57 23.71 -1.77
N GLY A 7 12.45 23.71 -2.77
CA GLY A 7 13.88 23.98 -2.57
C GLY A 7 14.17 25.40 -2.07
N ILE A 8 13.53 26.41 -2.67
CA ILE A 8 13.68 27.82 -2.25
C ILE A 8 13.16 28.01 -0.82
N LEU A 9 11.97 27.49 -0.54
CA LEU A 9 11.39 27.55 0.80
C LEU A 9 12.22 26.75 1.81
N ALA A 10 12.79 25.61 1.44
CA ALA A 10 13.68 24.86 2.31
C ALA A 10 14.89 25.70 2.73
N LEU A 11 15.58 26.34 1.78
CA LEU A 11 16.71 27.21 2.07
C LEU A 11 16.31 28.38 2.97
N PHE A 12 15.18 29.02 2.67
CA PHE A 12 14.66 30.13 3.49
C PHE A 12 14.39 29.68 4.94
N ASN A 13 13.66 28.58 5.14
CA ASN A 13 13.28 28.11 6.47
C ASN A 13 14.49 27.58 7.26
N LEU A 14 15.42 26.88 6.60
CA LEU A 14 16.69 26.44 7.22
C LEU A 14 17.53 27.65 7.64
N GLY A 15 17.69 28.64 6.76
CA GLY A 15 18.42 29.87 7.06
C GLY A 15 17.80 30.64 8.22
N ASN A 16 16.47 30.84 8.19
CA ASN A 16 15.74 31.51 9.26
C ASN A 16 15.94 30.80 10.61
N GLY A 17 15.71 29.48 10.66
CA GLY A 17 15.89 28.71 11.89
C GLY A 17 17.33 28.72 12.41
N LEU A 18 18.34 28.68 11.52
CA LEU A 18 19.75 28.81 11.92
C LEU A 18 20.07 30.19 12.53
N VAL A 19 19.51 31.27 11.98
CA VAL A 19 19.65 32.61 12.56
C VAL A 19 18.95 32.69 13.93
N MET A 20 17.77 32.10 14.09
CA MET A 20 17.08 32.03 15.38
C MET A 20 17.91 31.31 16.44
N LEU A 21 18.59 30.21 16.08
CA LEU A 21 19.44 29.45 17.00
C LEU A 21 20.77 30.12 17.33
N SER A 22 21.39 30.81 16.37
CA SER A 22 22.74 31.40 16.53
C SER A 22 22.74 32.87 16.93
N ALA A 23 21.73 33.63 16.53
CA ALA A 23 21.62 35.08 16.69
C ALA A 23 20.18 35.49 17.06
N GLY A 24 19.54 34.75 17.97
CA GLY A 24 18.13 34.91 18.30
C GLY A 24 17.73 36.30 18.81
N SER A 25 18.61 36.99 19.55
CA SER A 25 18.33 38.38 20.01
C SER A 25 18.29 39.37 18.85
N LEU A 26 19.20 39.21 17.88
CA LEU A 26 19.20 39.99 16.66
C LEU A 26 17.93 39.72 15.86
N TRP A 27 17.61 38.44 15.64
CA TRP A 27 16.38 38.02 14.96
C TRP A 27 15.14 38.67 15.59
N TRP A 28 15.02 38.63 16.92
CA TRP A 28 13.90 39.20 17.68
C TRP A 28 13.73 40.70 17.46
N SER A 29 14.84 41.43 17.33
CA SER A 29 14.82 42.89 17.12
C SER A 29 14.59 43.31 15.67
N PHE A 30 14.91 42.45 14.71
CA PHE A 30 14.83 42.77 13.27
C PHE A 30 13.55 42.29 12.60
N VAL A 31 12.93 41.21 13.09
CA VAL A 31 11.70 40.68 12.49
C VAL A 31 10.50 41.55 12.87
N PRO A 32 9.76 42.13 11.90
CA PRO A 32 8.58 42.93 12.18
C PRO A 32 7.57 42.17 13.04
N GLY A 33 7.01 42.83 14.05
CA GLY A 33 5.99 42.26 14.95
C GLY A 33 6.52 41.34 16.05
N ALA A 34 7.75 40.81 15.96
CA ALA A 34 8.28 39.87 16.97
C ALA A 34 8.41 40.54 18.35
N ALA A 35 9.11 41.68 18.41
CA ALA A 35 9.28 42.45 19.65
C ALA A 35 7.98 43.06 20.20
N ASP A 36 6.95 43.21 19.37
CA ASP A 36 5.64 43.70 19.80
C ASP A 36 4.88 42.67 20.66
N THR A 37 5.28 41.39 20.61
CA THR A 37 4.66 40.31 21.41
C THR A 37 5.18 40.23 22.85
N GLY A 38 6.28 40.95 23.17
CA GLY A 38 6.83 41.02 24.53
C GLY A 38 8.36 40.99 24.59
N PRO A 39 8.92 40.87 25.81
CA PRO A 39 10.37 40.77 26.02
C PRO A 39 10.98 39.56 25.29
N PHE A 40 12.23 39.70 24.87
CA PHE A 40 12.98 38.61 24.23
C PHE A 40 13.03 37.36 25.13
N ASN A 41 12.53 36.24 24.60
CA ASN A 41 12.62 34.93 25.23
C ASN A 41 13.51 34.01 24.38
N PRO A 42 14.74 33.70 24.80
CA PRO A 42 15.66 32.89 24.00
C PRO A 42 15.17 31.45 23.79
N HIS A 43 14.51 30.85 24.78
CA HIS A 43 14.02 29.48 24.65
C HIS A 43 12.90 29.38 23.61
N LEU A 44 11.95 30.34 23.63
CA LEU A 44 10.88 30.42 22.63
C LEU A 44 11.44 30.57 21.22
N VAL A 45 12.42 31.46 21.02
CA VAL A 45 13.06 31.66 19.72
C VAL A 45 13.80 30.40 19.26
N GLN A 46 14.45 29.68 20.19
CA GLN A 46 15.12 28.42 19.86
C GLN A 46 14.13 27.31 19.47
N ASP A 47 13.04 27.14 20.21
CA ASP A 47 12.00 26.15 19.91
C ASP A 47 11.39 26.37 18.52
N VAL A 48 11.05 27.63 18.23
CA VAL A 48 10.50 28.01 16.92
C VAL A 48 11.56 27.86 15.83
N GLY A 49 12.82 28.17 16.12
CA GLY A 49 13.95 27.95 15.22
C GLY A 49 14.12 26.47 14.83
N ILE A 50 13.99 25.55 15.81
CA ILE A 50 14.01 24.10 15.56
C ILE A 50 12.83 23.69 14.66
N ALA A 51 11.63 24.24 14.91
CA ALA A 51 10.46 23.98 14.08
C ALA A 51 10.64 24.45 12.63
N PHE A 52 11.23 25.63 12.42
CA PHE A 52 11.60 26.13 11.09
C PHE A 52 12.64 25.25 10.40
N ILE A 53 13.65 24.77 11.13
CA ILE A 53 14.63 23.81 10.59
C ILE A 53 13.94 22.50 10.18
N ALA A 54 13.09 21.94 11.04
CA ALA A 54 12.35 20.72 10.75
C ALA A 54 11.46 20.87 9.51
N ALA A 55 10.75 21.99 9.39
CA ALA A 55 9.96 22.32 8.21
C ALA A 55 10.82 22.44 6.93
N GLY A 56 11.96 23.12 7.04
CA GLY A 56 12.95 23.25 5.97
C GLY A 56 13.52 21.91 5.51
N LEU A 57 13.86 21.01 6.44
CA LEU A 57 14.34 19.65 6.14
C LEU A 57 13.26 18.81 5.42
N GLY A 58 12.00 18.90 5.85
CA GLY A 58 10.89 18.23 5.17
C GLY A 58 10.72 18.69 3.72
N LEU A 59 10.77 20.00 3.48
CA LEU A 59 10.72 20.59 2.13
C LEU A 59 11.96 20.23 1.30
N ALA A 60 13.16 20.22 1.90
CA ALA A 60 14.41 19.82 1.26
C ALA A 60 14.36 18.36 0.80
N ALA A 61 13.85 17.45 1.64
CA ALA A 61 13.70 16.04 1.31
C ALA A 61 12.84 15.85 0.05
N ARG A 62 11.72 16.58 -0.07
CA ARG A 62 10.90 16.59 -1.30
C ARG A 62 11.61 17.21 -2.49
N ALA A 63 12.37 18.29 -2.27
CA ALA A 63 13.10 18.97 -3.33
C ALA A 63 14.23 18.10 -3.92
N LEU A 64 14.87 17.27 -3.10
CA LEU A 64 15.91 16.33 -3.52
C LEU A 64 15.31 15.02 -4.05
N TRP A 65 14.30 14.49 -3.36
CA TRP A 65 13.64 13.24 -3.69
C TRP A 65 12.13 13.43 -3.81
N PRO A 66 11.58 13.48 -5.04
CA PRO A 66 10.17 13.69 -5.27
C PRO A 66 9.24 12.77 -4.43
N ALA A 67 9.62 11.52 -4.21
CA ALA A 67 8.84 10.56 -3.42
C ALA A 67 8.65 10.94 -1.93
N TRP A 68 9.43 11.89 -1.40
CA TRP A 68 9.38 12.32 0.01
C TRP A 68 8.42 13.48 0.26
N TRP A 69 7.42 13.63 -0.61
CA TRP A 69 6.34 14.60 -0.41
C TRP A 69 5.61 14.46 0.95
N PRO A 70 5.48 13.28 1.60
CA PRO A 70 4.88 13.21 2.93
C PRO A 70 5.70 13.96 4.00
N ALA A 71 7.03 13.95 3.90
CA ALA A 71 7.90 14.71 4.79
C ALA A 71 7.73 16.22 4.58
N ALA A 72 7.58 16.65 3.33
CA ALA A 72 7.23 18.04 3.01
C ALA A 72 5.85 18.44 3.52
N VAL A 73 4.85 17.54 3.51
CA VAL A 73 3.54 17.82 4.10
C VAL A 73 3.62 18.00 5.61
N ALA A 74 4.41 17.18 6.31
CA ALA A 74 4.65 17.36 7.73
C ALA A 74 5.31 18.71 8.04
N GLY A 75 6.33 19.09 7.27
CA GLY A 75 6.98 20.40 7.40
C GLY A 75 6.06 21.58 7.06
N ALA A 76 5.27 21.45 5.97
CA ALA A 76 4.31 22.46 5.58
C ALA A 76 3.15 22.60 6.56
N ALA A 77 2.82 21.57 7.35
CA ALA A 77 1.77 21.65 8.37
C ALA A 77 2.12 22.65 9.48
N PHE A 78 3.39 22.69 9.92
CA PHE A 78 3.86 23.72 10.86
C PHE A 78 3.71 25.13 10.25
N LEU A 79 4.22 25.33 9.02
CA LEU A 79 4.16 26.63 8.35
C LEU A 79 2.72 27.09 8.10
N ALA A 80 1.84 26.18 7.70
CA ALA A 80 0.42 26.46 7.49
C ALA A 80 -0.28 26.81 8.81
N GLY A 81 -0.04 26.05 9.89
CA GLY A 81 -0.59 26.35 11.20
C GLY A 81 -0.14 27.72 11.72
N HIS A 82 1.16 28.02 11.57
CA HIS A 82 1.71 29.32 11.92
C HIS A 82 1.10 30.46 11.08
N GLY A 83 1.00 30.30 9.76
CA GLY A 83 0.36 31.27 8.88
C GLY A 83 -1.12 31.50 9.20
N VAL A 84 -1.86 30.46 9.63
CA VAL A 84 -3.25 30.61 10.09
C VAL A 84 -3.33 31.47 11.35
N LEU A 85 -2.39 31.34 12.30
CA LEU A 85 -2.37 32.21 13.48
C LEU A 85 -2.21 33.69 13.09
N HIS A 86 -1.30 34.00 12.16
CA HIS A 86 -1.14 35.36 11.66
C HIS A 86 -2.38 35.88 10.92
N LEU A 87 -3.03 35.05 10.12
CA LEU A 87 -4.30 35.41 9.49
C LEU A 87 -5.39 35.74 10.53
N VAL A 88 -5.46 34.99 11.64
CA VAL A 88 -6.40 35.28 12.74
C VAL A 88 -6.06 36.60 13.43
N MET A 89 -4.77 36.91 13.64
CA MET A 89 -4.34 38.19 14.23
C MET A 89 -4.70 39.38 13.33
N ILE A 90 -4.46 39.27 12.02
CA ILE A 90 -4.86 40.27 11.02
C ILE A 90 -6.38 40.45 11.02
N ALA A 91 -7.13 39.35 10.92
CA ALA A 91 -8.60 39.39 10.85
C ALA A 91 -9.26 39.94 12.12
N SER A 92 -8.62 39.74 13.29
CA SER A 92 -9.10 40.27 14.57
C SER A 92 -8.64 41.69 14.87
N GLY A 93 -7.84 42.31 13.99
CA GLY A 93 -7.33 43.68 14.16
C GLY A 93 -6.21 43.82 15.20
N HIS A 94 -5.59 42.71 15.62
CA HIS A 94 -4.51 42.71 16.60
C HIS A 94 -3.11 42.77 15.96
N ASP A 95 -3.03 42.70 14.64
CA ASP A 95 -1.76 42.81 13.92
C ASP A 95 -1.49 44.23 13.42
N ARG A 96 -0.27 44.71 13.68
CA ARG A 96 0.23 46.04 13.28
C ARG A 96 1.06 45.98 12.00
N HIS A 97 1.42 44.78 11.52
CA HIS A 97 2.36 44.57 10.41
C HIS A 97 1.78 43.71 9.28
N ALA A 98 0.48 43.87 8.98
CA ALA A 98 -0.26 42.96 8.09
C ALA A 98 0.38 42.73 6.72
N ALA A 99 0.97 43.76 6.12
CA ALA A 99 1.67 43.60 4.84
C ALA A 99 2.91 42.70 4.96
N SER A 100 3.69 42.86 6.03
CA SER A 100 4.85 42.01 6.33
C SER A 100 4.40 40.57 6.58
N ASP A 101 3.37 40.38 7.41
CA ASP A 101 2.87 39.05 7.76
C ASP A 101 2.30 38.30 6.54
N LEU A 102 1.57 39.00 5.68
CA LEU A 102 1.05 38.42 4.44
C LEU A 102 2.17 37.93 3.51
N VAL A 103 3.25 38.70 3.39
CA VAL A 103 4.36 38.40 2.47
C VAL A 103 5.37 37.42 3.05
N ALA A 104 5.75 37.59 4.31
CA ALA A 104 6.83 36.84 4.96
C ALA A 104 6.35 35.57 5.67
N VAL A 105 5.06 35.47 6.01
CA VAL A 105 4.51 34.31 6.73
C VAL A 105 3.44 33.59 5.90
N VAL A 106 2.37 34.29 5.52
CA VAL A 106 1.20 33.66 4.89
C VAL A 106 1.52 33.13 3.48
N LEU A 107 2.18 33.94 2.64
CA LEU A 107 2.54 33.53 1.28
C LEU A 107 3.51 32.32 1.27
N PRO A 108 4.62 32.31 2.04
CA PRO A 108 5.48 31.13 2.16
C PRO A 108 4.75 29.90 2.68
N ALA A 109 3.82 30.05 3.63
CA ALA A 109 3.01 28.95 4.13
C ALA A 109 2.11 28.34 3.03
N ALA A 110 1.43 29.17 2.24
CA ALA A 110 0.60 28.73 1.12
C ALA A 110 1.43 28.05 0.02
N LEU A 111 2.59 28.61 -0.32
CA LEU A 111 3.52 28.02 -1.29
C LEU A 111 4.14 26.71 -0.79
N ALA A 112 4.43 26.62 0.51
CA ALA A 112 4.90 25.39 1.15
C ALA A 112 3.85 24.28 1.01
N LEU A 113 2.59 24.57 1.34
CA LEU A 113 1.50 23.60 1.21
C LEU A 113 1.31 23.17 -0.27
N TYR A 114 1.27 24.12 -1.20
CA TYR A 114 1.16 23.82 -2.64
C TYR A 114 2.31 22.93 -3.15
N SER A 115 3.55 23.22 -2.75
CA SER A 115 4.74 22.48 -3.19
C SER A 115 4.88 21.11 -2.51
N ALA A 116 4.36 20.96 -1.29
CA ALA A 116 4.35 19.72 -0.52
C ALA A 116 3.34 18.70 -1.06
N LEU A 117 2.23 19.14 -1.67
CA LEU A 117 1.22 18.23 -2.20
C LEU A 117 1.75 17.39 -3.38
N PRO A 118 1.35 16.11 -3.48
CA PRO A 118 1.81 15.21 -4.53
C PRO A 118 1.40 15.68 -5.94
N ASN A 119 2.11 15.24 -6.96
CA ASN A 119 1.67 15.36 -8.37
C ASN A 119 0.67 14.25 -8.73
N GLN A 120 0.04 14.36 -9.90
CA GLN A 120 -0.76 13.27 -10.47
C GLN A 120 0.11 12.00 -10.58
N GLY A 121 -0.30 10.90 -9.96
CA GLY A 121 0.45 9.64 -9.86
C GLY A 121 1.37 9.49 -8.62
N GLU A 122 1.55 10.55 -7.83
CA GLU A 122 2.28 10.53 -6.54
C GLU A 122 1.33 10.51 -5.33
N ASP A 123 0.03 10.27 -5.51
CA ASP A 123 -0.94 10.32 -4.40
C ASP A 123 -0.63 9.30 -3.29
N MET A 124 -1.12 9.58 -2.07
CA MET A 124 -0.87 8.75 -0.88
C MET A 124 -1.23 7.29 -1.10
N ARG A 125 -2.37 7.06 -1.78
CA ARG A 125 -2.86 5.71 -2.03
C ARG A 125 -1.89 4.93 -2.92
N SER A 126 -1.42 5.55 -4.00
CA SER A 126 -0.49 4.93 -4.94
C SER A 126 0.89 4.72 -4.33
N PHE A 127 1.36 5.66 -3.50
CA PHE A 127 2.60 5.49 -2.75
C PHE A 127 2.53 4.28 -1.80
N ILE A 128 1.46 4.19 -1.01
CA ILE A 128 1.23 3.06 -0.09
C ILE A 128 1.09 1.77 -0.89
N ALA A 129 0.30 1.77 -1.97
CA ALA A 129 0.13 0.59 -2.81
C ALA A 129 1.45 0.09 -3.41
N ARG A 130 2.31 0.98 -3.95
CA ARG A 130 3.66 0.60 -4.42
C ARG A 130 4.51 0.01 -3.29
N ARG A 131 4.45 0.59 -2.09
CA ARG A 131 5.16 0.08 -0.90
C ARG A 131 4.69 -1.33 -0.53
N MET A 132 3.37 -1.56 -0.57
CA MET A 132 2.75 -2.86 -0.31
C MET A 132 3.12 -3.89 -1.38
N LEU A 133 3.06 -3.55 -2.67
CA LEU A 133 3.48 -4.43 -3.77
C LEU A 133 4.94 -4.86 -3.61
N ARG A 134 5.86 -3.93 -3.33
CA ARG A 134 7.27 -4.27 -3.07
C ARG A 134 7.46 -5.15 -1.84
N ALA A 135 6.68 -4.93 -0.77
CA ALA A 135 6.73 -5.78 0.41
C ALA A 135 6.20 -7.19 0.12
N TYR A 136 5.12 -7.28 -0.66
CA TYR A 136 4.51 -8.52 -1.10
C TYR A 136 5.44 -9.33 -2.02
N SER A 137 6.04 -8.68 -3.01
CA SER A 137 7.02 -9.28 -3.92
C SER A 137 8.20 -9.87 -3.14
N ARG A 138 8.76 -9.14 -2.17
CA ARG A 138 9.83 -9.66 -1.30
C ARG A 138 9.38 -10.82 -0.41
N ARG A 139 8.18 -10.76 0.15
CA ARG A 139 7.66 -11.79 1.07
C ARG A 139 7.49 -13.14 0.37
N TYR A 140 6.99 -13.13 -0.86
CA TYR A 140 6.61 -14.34 -1.59
C TYR A 140 7.55 -14.67 -2.76
N GLY A 141 8.59 -13.86 -3.01
CA GLY A 141 9.42 -14.00 -4.22
C GLY A 141 8.58 -14.02 -5.49
N TYR A 142 7.52 -13.20 -5.53
CA TYR A 142 6.53 -13.16 -6.61
C TYR A 142 6.67 -11.89 -7.44
N ASP A 143 6.60 -12.04 -8.76
CA ASP A 143 6.66 -10.93 -9.71
C ASP A 143 5.35 -10.12 -9.71
N THR A 144 5.42 -8.91 -9.17
CA THR A 144 4.31 -7.94 -9.13
C THR A 144 4.35 -6.91 -10.26
N THR A 145 5.21 -7.06 -11.26
CA THR A 145 5.43 -6.03 -12.31
C THR A 145 4.13 -5.63 -13.01
N TYR A 146 3.25 -6.59 -13.32
CA TYR A 146 1.96 -6.31 -13.94
C TYR A 146 1.07 -5.40 -13.06
N LEU A 147 1.11 -5.56 -11.74
CA LEU A 147 0.37 -4.73 -10.78
C LEU A 147 0.98 -3.33 -10.66
N GLU A 148 2.31 -3.23 -10.71
CA GLU A 148 3.01 -1.95 -10.67
C GLU A 148 2.72 -1.11 -11.92
N ILE A 149 2.58 -1.76 -13.07
CA ILE A 149 2.20 -1.11 -14.33
C ILE A 149 0.73 -0.72 -14.31
N MET A 150 -0.19 -1.57 -13.83
CA MET A 150 -1.58 -1.16 -13.61
C MET A 150 -1.65 0.08 -12.72
N LEU A 151 -0.89 0.11 -11.62
CA LEU A 151 -0.86 1.25 -10.71
C LEU A 151 -0.22 2.50 -11.32
N LYS A 152 0.71 2.34 -12.26
CA LYS A 152 1.35 3.46 -12.96
C LYS A 152 0.45 4.03 -14.06
N GLU A 153 -0.08 3.19 -14.92
CA GLU A 153 -0.79 3.59 -16.14
C GLU A 153 -2.29 3.82 -15.89
N SER A 154 -2.90 3.10 -14.93
CA SER A 154 -4.31 3.27 -14.56
C SER A 154 -4.56 3.03 -13.06
N PRO A 155 -4.20 4.00 -12.19
CA PRO A 155 -4.39 3.87 -10.74
C PRO A 155 -5.82 3.51 -10.34
N ALA A 156 -6.83 4.07 -11.03
CA ALA A 156 -8.23 3.78 -10.80
C ALA A 156 -8.57 2.30 -11.07
N ALA A 157 -8.04 1.72 -12.16
CA ALA A 157 -8.22 0.30 -12.45
C ALA A 157 -7.47 -0.58 -11.43
N PHE A 158 -6.26 -0.19 -11.02
CA PHE A 158 -5.52 -0.87 -9.97
C PHE A 158 -6.34 -0.95 -8.67
N PHE A 159 -6.92 0.15 -8.20
CA PHE A 159 -7.67 0.13 -6.93
C PHE A 159 -8.98 -0.67 -7.02
N LYS A 160 -9.63 -0.70 -8.19
CA LYS A 160 -10.76 -1.62 -8.44
C LYS A 160 -10.30 -3.09 -8.39
N PHE A 161 -9.16 -3.39 -9.03
CA PHE A 161 -8.58 -4.73 -9.04
C PHE A 161 -8.06 -5.17 -7.67
N ALA A 162 -7.52 -4.25 -6.86
CA ALA A 162 -7.09 -4.52 -5.48
C ALA A 162 -8.25 -4.97 -4.58
N GLY A 163 -9.50 -4.59 -4.92
CA GLY A 163 -10.70 -5.15 -4.29
C GLY A 163 -10.80 -6.67 -4.46
N ALA A 164 -10.41 -7.20 -5.64
CA ALA A 164 -10.34 -8.64 -5.88
C ALA A 164 -9.31 -9.32 -4.97
N MET A 165 -8.16 -8.70 -4.69
CA MET A 165 -7.19 -9.28 -3.74
C MET A 165 -7.76 -9.46 -2.34
N LYS A 166 -8.56 -8.51 -1.86
CA LYS A 166 -9.24 -8.63 -0.56
C LYS A 166 -10.30 -9.74 -0.60
N ALA A 167 -11.09 -9.82 -1.66
CA ALA A 167 -12.06 -10.89 -1.86
C ALA A 167 -11.38 -12.27 -1.93
N ALA A 168 -10.21 -12.38 -2.56
CA ALA A 168 -9.43 -13.62 -2.65
C ALA A 168 -8.84 -14.10 -1.32
N ALA A 169 -8.84 -13.25 -0.29
CA ALA A 169 -8.39 -13.57 1.06
C ALA A 169 -9.56 -13.70 2.05
N TYR A 170 -10.80 -13.45 1.60
CA TYR A 170 -11.97 -13.54 2.44
C TYR A 170 -12.27 -15.00 2.77
N ARG A 171 -12.37 -15.30 4.07
CA ARG A 171 -12.71 -16.60 4.62
C ARG A 171 -13.40 -16.37 5.96
N ALA A 172 -14.67 -16.76 6.06
CA ALA A 172 -15.48 -16.56 7.25
C ALA A 172 -15.59 -17.83 8.10
N VAL A 173 -15.80 -18.99 7.47
CA VAL A 173 -16.13 -20.27 8.15
C VAL A 173 -15.35 -21.46 7.61
N ALA A 174 -14.93 -21.45 6.33
CA ALA A 174 -14.19 -22.58 5.77
C ALA A 174 -12.82 -22.71 6.47
N PRO A 175 -12.36 -23.92 6.81
CA PRO A 175 -11.05 -24.13 7.40
C PRO A 175 -9.94 -23.79 6.40
N VAL A 176 -8.73 -23.52 6.92
CA VAL A 176 -7.55 -23.16 6.11
C VAL A 176 -7.30 -24.19 5.02
N GLU A 177 -7.38 -25.48 5.36
CA GLU A 177 -7.16 -26.59 4.44
C GLU A 177 -8.09 -26.57 3.23
N ALA A 178 -9.41 -26.51 3.47
CA ALA A 178 -10.40 -26.48 2.40
C ALA A 178 -10.27 -25.22 1.52
N PHE A 179 -10.05 -24.06 2.16
CA PHE A 179 -9.89 -22.78 1.48
C PHE A 179 -8.70 -22.78 0.53
N TYR A 180 -7.53 -23.21 1.02
CA TYR A 180 -6.32 -23.23 0.19
C TYR A 180 -6.31 -24.37 -0.82
N ALA A 181 -6.95 -25.51 -0.53
CA ALA A 181 -7.18 -26.55 -1.54
C ALA A 181 -7.97 -25.97 -2.72
N ALA A 182 -9.11 -25.31 -2.46
CA ALA A 182 -9.93 -24.71 -3.52
C ALA A 182 -9.20 -23.61 -4.30
N LYS A 183 -8.48 -22.72 -3.58
CA LYS A 183 -7.69 -21.64 -4.19
C LYS A 183 -6.56 -22.17 -5.07
N LEU A 184 -5.85 -23.21 -4.61
CA LEU A 184 -4.74 -23.82 -5.32
C LEU A 184 -5.24 -24.53 -6.57
N THR A 185 -6.32 -25.31 -6.48
CA THR A 185 -6.99 -25.92 -7.64
C THR A 185 -7.39 -24.87 -8.67
N GLY A 186 -7.90 -23.71 -8.24
CA GLY A 186 -8.17 -22.57 -9.13
C GLY A 186 -6.92 -22.04 -9.83
N ALA A 187 -5.86 -21.76 -9.09
CA ALA A 187 -4.61 -21.25 -9.69
C ALA A 187 -3.99 -22.24 -10.69
N LEU A 188 -4.08 -23.55 -10.41
CA LEU A 188 -3.60 -24.61 -11.29
C LEU A 188 -4.42 -24.75 -12.58
N ALA A 189 -5.73 -24.45 -12.53
CA ALA A 189 -6.61 -24.52 -13.70
C ALA A 189 -6.20 -23.54 -14.83
N GLU A 190 -5.50 -22.45 -14.48
CA GLU A 190 -5.06 -21.43 -15.44
C GLU A 190 -3.61 -21.62 -15.90
N ASP A 191 -2.99 -22.76 -15.59
CA ASP A 191 -1.61 -23.14 -15.94
C ASP A 191 -0.53 -22.08 -15.60
N CYS A 192 -0.76 -21.29 -14.55
CA CYS A 192 0.20 -20.27 -14.09
C CYS A 192 1.07 -20.82 -12.95
N GLY A 193 2.24 -21.38 -13.28
CA GLY A 193 3.23 -21.90 -12.31
C GLY A 193 3.58 -20.92 -11.18
N PRO A 194 3.96 -19.65 -11.46
CA PRO A 194 4.22 -18.65 -10.41
C PRO A 194 3.00 -18.33 -9.54
N CYS A 195 1.78 -18.39 -10.09
CA CYS A 195 0.56 -18.14 -9.33
C CYS A 195 0.24 -19.33 -8.41
N ALA A 196 0.43 -20.56 -8.89
CA ALA A 196 0.32 -21.77 -8.09
C ALA A 196 1.33 -21.78 -6.94
N GLN A 197 2.60 -21.45 -7.22
CA GLN A 197 3.63 -21.31 -6.19
C GLN A 197 3.24 -20.27 -5.13
N LEU A 198 2.74 -19.12 -5.55
CA LEU A 198 2.28 -18.09 -4.63
C LEU A 198 1.18 -18.60 -3.69
N VAL A 199 0.23 -19.40 -4.21
CA VAL A 199 -0.83 -19.99 -3.38
C VAL A 199 -0.26 -21.05 -2.43
N VAL A 200 0.72 -21.86 -2.87
CA VAL A 200 1.46 -22.81 -2.01
C VAL A 200 2.11 -22.08 -0.83
N ASP A 201 2.86 -21.00 -1.10
CA ASP A 201 3.55 -20.23 -0.06
C ASP A 201 2.56 -19.56 0.91
N MET A 202 1.40 -19.11 0.40
CA MET A 202 0.32 -18.61 1.24
C MET A 202 -0.30 -19.69 2.12
N ALA A 203 -0.52 -20.89 1.58
CA ALA A 203 -1.13 -22.00 2.30
C ALA A 203 -0.25 -22.44 3.47
N ILE A 204 1.04 -22.65 3.22
CA ILE A 204 2.03 -22.98 4.26
C ILE A 204 2.11 -21.85 5.29
N GLY A 205 2.19 -20.59 4.85
CA GLY A 205 2.22 -19.43 5.75
C GLY A 205 0.94 -19.25 6.58
N ALA A 206 -0.18 -19.85 6.17
CA ALA A 206 -1.43 -19.87 6.92
C ALA A 206 -1.59 -21.12 7.81
N GLY A 207 -0.61 -22.03 7.82
CA GLY A 207 -0.59 -23.22 8.65
C GLY A 207 -1.14 -24.49 7.99
N MET A 208 -1.39 -24.50 6.68
CA MET A 208 -1.71 -25.74 5.96
C MET A 208 -0.47 -26.64 5.91
N ALA A 209 -0.61 -27.90 6.31
CA ALA A 209 0.50 -28.84 6.31
C ALA A 209 1.06 -29.06 4.90
N GLU A 210 2.40 -29.08 4.77
CA GLU A 210 3.09 -29.27 3.49
C GLU A 210 2.67 -30.56 2.77
N GLN A 211 2.37 -31.61 3.54
CA GLN A 211 1.85 -32.88 3.04
C GLN A 211 0.48 -32.71 2.35
N GLN A 212 -0.41 -31.90 2.93
CA GLN A 212 -1.73 -31.62 2.36
C GLN A 212 -1.62 -30.76 1.10
N VAL A 213 -0.72 -29.77 1.09
CA VAL A 213 -0.43 -28.99 -0.11
C VAL A 213 0.09 -29.90 -1.22
N THR A 214 1.02 -30.80 -0.89
CA THR A 214 1.57 -31.78 -1.84
C THR A 214 0.50 -32.73 -2.37
N ALA A 215 -0.39 -33.21 -1.50
CA ALA A 215 -1.52 -34.06 -1.91
C ALA A 215 -2.42 -33.36 -2.92
N VAL A 216 -2.73 -32.06 -2.72
CA VAL A 216 -3.49 -31.25 -3.68
C VAL A 216 -2.75 -31.09 -5.01
N LEU A 217 -1.46 -30.76 -5.00
CA LEU A 217 -0.65 -30.62 -6.21
C LEU A 217 -0.55 -31.92 -7.02
N ARG A 218 -0.52 -33.06 -6.33
CA ARG A 218 -0.51 -34.41 -6.93
C ARG A 218 -1.91 -34.96 -7.22
N ARG A 219 -2.97 -34.24 -6.84
CA ARG A 219 -4.37 -34.71 -6.92
C ARG A 219 -4.57 -36.07 -6.21
N ASP A 220 -3.78 -36.34 -5.18
CA ASP A 220 -3.82 -37.58 -4.39
C ASP A 220 -4.87 -37.43 -3.28
N VAL A 221 -6.13 -37.69 -3.64
CA VAL A 221 -7.28 -37.55 -2.74
C VAL A 221 -7.15 -38.46 -1.51
N ALA A 222 -6.52 -39.63 -1.65
CA ALA A 222 -6.36 -40.57 -0.53
C ALA A 222 -5.41 -40.04 0.57
N ALA A 223 -4.46 -39.18 0.20
CA ALA A 223 -3.55 -38.51 1.14
C ALA A 223 -4.14 -37.22 1.75
N MET A 224 -5.31 -36.77 1.29
CA MET A 224 -5.95 -35.55 1.79
C MET A 224 -6.71 -35.81 3.10
N THR A 225 -6.65 -34.85 4.02
CA THR A 225 -7.60 -34.77 5.14
C THR A 225 -9.02 -34.57 4.61
N ALA A 226 -10.03 -34.86 5.43
CA ALA A 226 -11.42 -34.66 5.05
C ALA A 226 -11.72 -33.22 4.59
N ASP A 227 -11.16 -32.21 5.27
CA ASP A 227 -11.37 -30.80 4.94
C ASP A 227 -10.63 -30.42 3.65
N THR A 228 -9.38 -30.87 3.46
CA THR A 228 -8.62 -30.67 2.20
C THR A 228 -9.35 -31.30 1.02
N ALA A 229 -9.79 -32.54 1.16
CA ALA A 229 -10.51 -33.28 0.12
C ALA A 229 -11.83 -32.57 -0.25
N LEU A 230 -12.59 -32.10 0.74
CA LEU A 230 -13.85 -31.40 0.48
C LEU A 230 -13.65 -30.11 -0.32
N GLY A 231 -12.64 -29.31 0.02
CA GLY A 231 -12.26 -28.12 -0.73
C GLY A 231 -11.77 -28.44 -2.15
N PHE A 232 -10.94 -29.48 -2.28
CA PHE A 232 -10.43 -29.95 -3.57
C PHE A 232 -11.54 -30.47 -4.48
N HIS A 233 -12.44 -31.33 -3.99
CA HIS A 233 -13.54 -31.89 -4.77
C HIS A 233 -14.49 -30.81 -5.26
N PHE A 234 -14.90 -29.90 -4.38
CA PHE A 234 -15.71 -28.75 -4.76
C PHE A 234 -15.04 -27.95 -5.90
N ALA A 235 -13.78 -27.56 -5.73
CA ALA A 235 -13.09 -26.77 -6.73
C ALA A 235 -12.87 -27.53 -8.04
N ASN A 236 -12.47 -28.80 -7.95
CA ASN A 236 -12.21 -29.64 -9.11
C ASN A 236 -13.48 -29.89 -9.92
N ALA A 237 -14.62 -30.16 -9.27
CA ALA A 237 -15.90 -30.36 -9.94
C ALA A 237 -16.32 -29.10 -10.73
N ILE A 238 -16.17 -27.91 -10.13
CA ILE A 238 -16.50 -26.64 -10.78
C ILE A 238 -15.55 -26.33 -11.95
N VAL A 239 -14.24 -26.54 -11.78
CA VAL A 239 -13.26 -26.31 -12.85
C VAL A 239 -13.51 -27.25 -14.02
N GLN A 240 -13.82 -28.52 -13.74
CA GLN A 240 -14.08 -29.56 -14.74
C GLN A 240 -15.48 -29.49 -15.33
N ARG A 241 -16.37 -28.64 -14.78
CA ARG A 241 -17.81 -28.64 -15.11
C ARG A 241 -18.41 -30.05 -15.00
N SER A 242 -18.03 -30.76 -13.93
CA SER A 242 -18.49 -32.12 -13.66
C SER A 242 -19.99 -32.15 -13.39
N THR A 243 -20.64 -33.27 -13.69
CA THR A 243 -22.03 -33.55 -13.30
C THR A 243 -22.23 -33.67 -11.79
N ASP A 244 -21.14 -33.83 -11.04
CA ASP A 244 -21.16 -33.98 -9.57
C ASP A 244 -20.99 -32.65 -8.84
N ASP A 245 -21.04 -31.51 -9.53
CA ASP A 245 -20.78 -30.20 -8.93
C ASP A 245 -21.80 -29.84 -7.84
N ASP A 246 -23.08 -30.17 -8.05
CA ASP A 246 -24.13 -29.99 -7.04
C ASP A 246 -23.90 -30.88 -5.82
N ALA A 247 -23.55 -32.16 -5.99
CA ALA A 247 -23.24 -33.04 -4.88
C ALA A 247 -22.03 -32.55 -4.06
N CYS A 248 -20.97 -32.06 -4.74
CA CYS A 248 -19.80 -31.49 -4.07
C CYS A 248 -20.15 -30.19 -3.32
N ARG A 249 -20.99 -29.33 -3.92
CA ARG A 249 -21.48 -28.09 -3.31
C ARG A 249 -22.35 -28.36 -2.09
N ASP A 250 -23.22 -29.36 -2.18
CA ASP A 250 -24.10 -29.79 -1.08
C ASP A 250 -23.29 -30.35 0.08
N ALA A 251 -22.21 -31.09 -0.18
CA ALA A 251 -21.31 -31.56 0.86
C ALA A 251 -20.60 -30.41 1.61
N VAL A 252 -20.15 -29.38 0.88
CA VAL A 252 -19.61 -28.15 1.48
C VAL A 252 -20.67 -27.44 2.33
N ARG A 253 -21.88 -27.30 1.79
CA ARG A 253 -23.00 -26.66 2.50
C ARG A 253 -23.40 -27.42 3.76
N ALA A 254 -23.41 -28.75 3.71
CA ALA A 254 -23.71 -29.59 4.87
C ALA A 254 -22.66 -29.40 5.98
N ARG A 255 -21.40 -29.17 5.62
CA ARG A 255 -20.30 -29.03 6.57
C ARG A 255 -20.15 -27.61 7.15
N TRP A 256 -20.29 -26.58 6.32
CA TRP A 256 -19.99 -25.19 6.70
C TRP A 256 -21.09 -24.17 6.31
N GLY A 257 -22.25 -24.65 5.89
CA GLY A 257 -23.37 -23.82 5.44
C GLY A 257 -23.09 -23.05 4.15
N GLU A 258 -24.02 -22.15 3.81
CA GLU A 258 -23.87 -21.28 2.63
C GLU A 258 -22.62 -20.40 2.68
N LYS A 259 -22.22 -19.99 3.90
CA LYS A 259 -20.99 -19.21 4.09
C LYS A 259 -19.76 -19.98 3.62
N GLY A 260 -19.71 -21.30 3.84
CA GLY A 260 -18.62 -22.15 3.37
C GLY A 260 -18.59 -22.26 1.84
N VAL A 261 -19.76 -22.40 1.21
CA VAL A 261 -19.87 -22.39 -0.26
C VAL A 261 -19.36 -21.07 -0.83
N ILE A 262 -19.73 -19.94 -0.23
CA ILE A 262 -19.26 -18.61 -0.62
C ILE A 262 -17.75 -18.46 -0.44
N ASP A 263 -17.21 -18.89 0.70
CA ASP A 263 -15.77 -18.84 0.99
C ASP A 263 -14.97 -19.60 -0.09
N LEU A 264 -15.36 -20.85 -0.38
CA LEU A 264 -14.66 -21.67 -1.36
C LEU A 264 -14.86 -21.17 -2.79
N ALA A 265 -16.04 -20.66 -3.13
CA ALA A 265 -16.30 -20.06 -4.44
C ALA A 265 -15.43 -18.82 -4.67
N LEU A 266 -15.30 -17.93 -3.68
CA LEU A 266 -14.41 -16.76 -3.77
C LEU A 266 -12.95 -17.17 -3.86
N ALA A 267 -12.52 -18.14 -3.05
CA ALA A 267 -11.17 -18.67 -3.07
C ALA A 267 -10.79 -19.23 -4.46
N LEU A 268 -11.68 -20.05 -5.03
CA LEU A 268 -11.54 -20.65 -6.34
C LEU A 268 -11.54 -19.59 -7.45
N GLN A 269 -12.62 -18.82 -7.56
CA GLN A 269 -12.84 -17.96 -8.73
C GLN A 269 -11.88 -16.77 -8.76
N ILE A 270 -11.66 -16.12 -7.62
CA ILE A 270 -10.76 -14.96 -7.58
C ILE A 270 -9.29 -15.42 -7.68
N GLY A 271 -8.97 -16.63 -7.24
CA GLY A 271 -7.65 -17.25 -7.48
C GLY A 271 -7.28 -17.34 -8.97
N ARG A 272 -8.28 -17.49 -9.85
CA ARG A 272 -8.12 -17.60 -11.32
C ARG A 272 -7.97 -16.25 -12.03
N ILE A 273 -8.44 -15.17 -11.41
CA ILE A 273 -8.38 -13.83 -12.00
C ILE A 273 -6.94 -13.34 -12.17
N PHE A 274 -6.04 -13.63 -11.22
CA PHE A 274 -4.65 -13.16 -11.29
C PHE A 274 -3.84 -13.80 -12.43
N PRO A 275 -3.85 -15.14 -12.62
CA PRO A 275 -3.30 -15.76 -13.82
C PRO A 275 -3.78 -15.12 -15.11
N MET A 276 -5.10 -14.94 -15.26
CA MET A 276 -5.71 -14.43 -16.48
C MET A 276 -5.41 -12.95 -16.72
N MET A 277 -5.35 -12.13 -15.66
CA MET A 277 -4.90 -10.75 -15.76
C MET A 277 -3.43 -10.68 -16.19
N LYS A 278 -2.57 -11.53 -15.60
CA LYS A 278 -1.15 -11.61 -15.95
C LYS A 278 -0.97 -12.04 -17.42
N LEU A 279 -1.78 -12.98 -17.90
CA LEU A 279 -1.82 -13.40 -19.30
C LEU A 279 -2.26 -12.25 -20.21
N ALA A 280 -3.40 -11.61 -19.92
CA ALA A 280 -3.95 -10.52 -20.73
C ALA A 280 -3.01 -9.31 -20.85
N LEU A 281 -2.26 -9.00 -19.78
CA LEU A 281 -1.27 -7.92 -19.77
C LEU A 281 0.08 -8.34 -20.39
N GLY A 282 0.24 -9.59 -20.82
CA GLY A 282 1.46 -10.08 -21.47
C GLY A 282 2.61 -10.43 -20.51
N TYR A 283 2.31 -10.66 -19.23
CA TYR A 283 3.27 -10.99 -18.17
C TYR A 283 3.34 -12.50 -17.85
N ALA A 284 2.50 -13.34 -18.47
CA ALA A 284 2.54 -14.80 -18.30
C ALA A 284 3.70 -15.45 -19.09
N ARG A 285 4.94 -15.03 -18.81
CA ARG A 285 6.14 -15.45 -19.56
C ARG A 285 7.04 -16.43 -18.79
N GLU A 286 6.75 -16.67 -17.52
CA GLU A 286 7.58 -17.53 -16.66
C GLU A 286 6.93 -18.89 -16.43
N CYS A 287 7.57 -19.94 -16.94
CA CYS A 287 7.29 -21.31 -16.53
C CYS A 287 8.10 -21.62 -15.26
N ARG A 288 7.49 -21.41 -14.08
CA ARG A 288 8.11 -21.74 -12.78
C ARG A 288 7.58 -23.08 -12.28
N ARG A 289 8.50 -24.02 -11.97
CA ARG A 289 8.16 -25.26 -11.28
C ARG A 289 7.68 -24.98 -9.86
N VAL A 290 6.70 -25.75 -9.40
CA VAL A 290 6.16 -25.63 -8.04
C VAL A 290 7.07 -26.40 -7.07
N THR A 291 7.36 -25.78 -5.93
CA THR A 291 8.17 -26.32 -4.84
C THR A 291 7.41 -26.28 -3.53
N VAL A 292 7.50 -27.34 -2.74
CA VAL A 292 7.01 -27.43 -1.37
C VAL A 292 8.18 -27.84 -0.48
N ALA A 293 8.43 -27.12 0.61
CA ALA A 293 9.57 -27.39 1.51
C ALA A 293 10.94 -27.46 0.80
N GLY A 294 11.13 -26.67 -0.27
CA GLY A 294 12.34 -26.69 -1.10
C GLY A 294 12.43 -27.86 -2.10
N HIS A 295 11.49 -28.79 -2.10
CA HIS A 295 11.45 -29.92 -3.03
C HIS A 295 10.55 -29.61 -4.22
N GLN A 296 11.03 -29.90 -5.44
CA GLN A 296 10.19 -29.79 -6.64
C GLN A 296 9.09 -30.85 -6.59
N ILE A 297 7.85 -30.41 -6.79
CA ILE A 297 6.69 -31.29 -6.87
C ILE A 297 6.29 -31.43 -8.33
N ASP A 298 6.13 -32.66 -8.78
CA ASP A 298 5.51 -32.94 -10.08
C ASP A 298 4.02 -32.64 -9.96
N VAL A 299 3.59 -31.59 -10.67
CA VAL A 299 2.22 -31.10 -10.64
C VAL A 299 1.44 -31.85 -11.71
N ILE A 300 0.46 -32.65 -11.27
CA ILE A 300 -0.38 -33.39 -12.21
C ILE A 300 -1.36 -32.40 -12.84
N LYS A 301 -1.05 -32.01 -14.09
CA LYS A 301 -1.90 -31.12 -14.88
C LYS A 301 -3.27 -31.75 -15.11
N GLN A 302 -4.29 -30.90 -15.24
CA GLN A 302 -5.59 -31.36 -15.73
C GLN A 302 -5.43 -31.83 -17.18
N ALA A 303 -6.04 -32.98 -17.52
CA ALA A 303 -6.32 -33.30 -18.91
C ALA A 303 -7.34 -32.27 -19.42
N ALA A 304 -7.04 -31.66 -20.56
CA ALA A 304 -7.90 -30.67 -21.21
C ALA A 304 -9.18 -31.31 -21.78
#